data_AF-A0A8C9SA87-F1
#
_entry.id   AF-A0A8C9SA87-F1
#
_cell.length_a   1.000
_cell.length_b   1.000
_cell.length_c   1.000
_cell.angle_alpha   90.00
_cell.angle_beta   90.00
_cell.angle_gamma   90.00
#
_symmetry.space_group_name_H-M   'P 1'
#
loop_
_entity.id
_entity.type
_entity.pdbx_description
1 polymer ?
#
loop_
_entity_poly.entity_id
_entity_poly.type
_entity_poly.pdbx_seq_one_letter_code
_entity_poly.pdbx_strand_id
1 'polypeptide(L)'
;VATTFTYINVGDCHSTEAVPVTSCGGSCGTSSMYSLEAQLFQHSCSCCQEKATSKKEVSMVCTDGRKFNHSYIYIEECSCLQTECAPTTNATCPRC
;
A
#
# COMPACT_ATOMS: atom_id res chain seq x y z
N VAL A 1 -4.97 0.01 9.66
CA VAL A 1 -5.67 -0.27 8.40
C VAL A 1 -6.98 0.51 8.43
N ALA A 2 -7.26 1.30 7.41
CA ALA A 2 -8.55 1.98 7.25
C ALA A 2 -9.39 1.21 6.22
N THR A 3 -10.66 0.98 6.52
CA THR A 3 -11.59 0.24 5.65
C THR A 3 -12.69 1.17 5.16
N THR A 4 -12.92 1.19 3.85
CA THR A 4 -13.98 1.96 3.20
C THR A 4 -14.79 1.05 2.28
N PHE A 5 -16.11 1.18 2.28
CA PHE A 5 -16.97 0.41 1.38
C PHE A 5 -17.20 1.19 0.09
N THR A 6 -16.91 0.56 -1.04
CA THR A 6 -17.09 1.17 -2.36
C THR A 6 -17.42 0.12 -3.42
N TYR A 7 -17.88 0.57 -4.58
CA TYR A 7 -18.08 -0.28 -5.74
C TYR A 7 -16.81 -0.33 -6.58
N ILE A 8 -16.40 -1.53 -6.98
CA ILE A 8 -15.28 -1.71 -7.91
C ILE A 8 -15.81 -1.47 -9.32
N ASN A 9 -15.11 -0.65 -10.09
CA ASN A 9 -15.42 -0.39 -11.49
C ASN A 9 -14.24 -0.80 -12.37
N VAL A 10 -14.49 -1.63 -13.38
CA VAL A 10 -13.50 -2.12 -14.34
C VAL A 10 -14.10 -2.02 -15.74
N GLY A 11 -13.70 -1.00 -16.50
CA GLY A 11 -14.32 -0.67 -17.78
C GLY A 11 -15.81 -0.39 -17.62
N ASP A 12 -16.66 -1.06 -18.42
CA ASP A 12 -18.12 -0.94 -18.38
C ASP A 12 -18.80 -1.88 -17.36
N CYS A 13 -18.02 -2.43 -16.43
CA CYS A 13 -18.49 -3.40 -15.43
C CYS A 13 -18.31 -2.86 -14.01
N HIS A 14 -19.27 -3.14 -13.14
CA HIS A 14 -19.24 -2.75 -11.73
C HIS A 14 -19.54 -3.94 -10.81
N SER A 15 -19.12 -3.87 -9.55
CA SER A 15 -19.44 -4.90 -8.55
C SER A 15 -20.93 -4.91 -8.24
N THR A 16 -21.51 -6.09 -8.04
CA THR A 16 -22.94 -6.25 -7.70
C THR A 16 -23.29 -5.70 -6.32
N GLU A 17 -22.29 -5.56 -5.46
CA GLU A 17 -22.40 -5.05 -4.09
C GLU A 17 -21.22 -4.14 -3.76
N ALA A 18 -21.40 -3.28 -2.74
CA ALA A 18 -20.31 -2.49 -2.19
C ALA A 18 -19.37 -3.41 -1.41
N VAL A 19 -18.07 -3.37 -1.75
CA VAL A 19 -17.06 -4.22 -1.13
C VAL A 19 -16.15 -3.42 -0.21
N PRO A 20 -15.62 -4.04 0.86
CA PRO A 20 -14.67 -3.40 1.74
C PRO A 20 -13.30 -3.30 1.06
N VAL A 21 -12.83 -2.08 0.83
CA VAL A 21 -11.49 -1.78 0.36
C VAL A 21 -10.67 -1.24 1.52
N THR A 22 -9.45 -1.75 1.67
CA THR A 22 -8.55 -1.37 2.77
C THR A 22 -7.36 -0.57 2.28
N SER A 23 -6.89 0.34 3.14
CA SER A 23 -5.71 1.18 2.89
C SER A 23 -4.79 1.23 4.12
N CYS A 24 -3.49 1.33 3.85
CA CYS A 24 -2.49 1.67 4.85
C CYS A 24 -2.28 3.19 4.84
N GLY A 25 -2.38 3.80 6.01
CA GLY A 25 -2.10 5.21 6.22
C GLY A 25 -1.56 5.42 7.62
N GLY A 26 -0.51 6.23 7.73
CA GLY A 26 0.15 6.51 9.00
C GLY A 26 1.55 7.09 8.83
N SER A 27 2.09 7.61 9.92
CA SER A 27 3.47 8.08 9.99
C SER A 27 4.37 6.96 10.54
N CYS A 28 5.46 6.68 9.83
CA CYS A 28 6.48 5.74 10.25
C CYS A 28 7.77 6.47 10.62
N GLY A 29 8.63 5.82 11.41
CA GLY A 29 9.86 6.42 11.93
C GLY A 29 10.88 6.65 10.82
N THR A 30 11.45 7.85 10.79
CA THR A 30 12.60 8.18 9.94
C THR A 30 13.64 8.89 10.82
N SER A 31 14.92 8.64 10.55
CA SER A 31 16.03 9.26 11.25
C SER A 31 17.22 9.48 10.33
N SER A 32 18.04 10.47 10.69
CA SER A 32 19.27 10.81 9.98
C SER A 32 20.30 11.20 11.02
N MET A 33 21.39 10.43 11.10
CA MET A 33 22.44 10.62 12.11
C MET A 33 23.81 10.64 11.47
N TYR A 34 24.67 11.56 11.89
CA TYR A 34 26.07 11.58 11.44
C TYR A 34 26.86 10.47 12.14
N SER A 35 27.44 9.56 11.37
CA SER A 35 28.31 8.50 11.90
C SER A 35 29.76 8.96 11.88
N LEU A 36 30.38 9.02 13.05
CA LEU A 36 31.81 9.36 13.18
C LEU A 36 32.70 8.30 12.53
N GLU A 37 32.33 7.01 12.66
CA GLU A 37 33.07 5.89 12.09
C GLU A 37 33.03 5.89 10.56
N ALA A 38 31.86 6.15 9.97
CA ALA A 38 31.69 6.18 8.50
C ALA A 38 32.01 7.55 7.88
N GLN A 39 32.17 8.61 8.69
CA GLN A 39 32.32 10.01 8.26
C GLN A 39 31.20 10.47 7.29
N LEU A 40 30.01 9.90 7.45
CA LEU A 40 28.87 10.07 6.56
C LEU A 40 27.56 10.10 7.37
N PHE A 41 26.51 10.71 6.82
CA PHE A 41 25.18 10.61 7.37
C PHE A 41 24.59 9.22 7.08
N GLN A 42 24.13 8.56 8.14
CA GLN A 42 23.34 7.33 8.06
C GLN A 42 21.87 7.71 8.14
N HIS A 43 21.11 7.25 7.14
CA HIS A 43 19.67 7.48 7.03
C HIS A 43 18.95 6.18 7.33
N SER A 44 17.96 6.23 8.22
CA SER A 44 17.03 5.13 8.46
C SER A 44 15.61 5.59 8.15
N CYS A 45 14.92 4.80 7.36
CA CYS A 45 13.68 5.20 6.75
C CYS A 45 12.70 4.03 6.81
N SER A 46 11.44 4.27 7.18
CA SER A 46 10.41 3.25 7.10
C SER A 46 9.11 3.81 6.52
N CYS A 47 8.44 3.03 5.69
CA CYS A 47 7.15 3.38 5.08
C CYS A 47 6.03 2.51 5.66
N CYS A 48 4.83 3.08 5.79
CA CYS A 48 3.64 2.32 6.16
C CYS A 48 3.16 1.52 4.94
N GLN A 49 3.35 0.20 4.98
CA GLN A 49 3.02 -0.70 3.87
C GLN A 49 2.25 -1.92 4.37
N GLU A 50 1.59 -2.60 3.45
CA GLU A 50 0.88 -3.85 3.70
C GLU A 50 1.86 -4.95 4.15
N LYS A 51 1.65 -5.48 5.34
CA LYS A 51 2.43 -6.60 5.90
C LYS A 51 1.78 -7.94 5.56
N ALA A 52 0.45 -7.97 5.57
CA ALA A 52 -0.33 -9.15 5.24
C ALA A 52 -1.50 -8.75 4.34
N THR A 53 -1.69 -9.52 3.27
CA THR A 53 -2.77 -9.32 2.31
C THR A 53 -3.48 -10.64 2.03
N SER A 54 -4.79 -10.58 1.81
CA SER A 54 -5.60 -11.68 1.29
C SER A 54 -6.19 -11.30 -0.07
N LYS A 55 -6.58 -12.31 -0.86
CA LYS A 55 -7.37 -12.09 -2.07
C LYS A 55 -8.85 -12.29 -1.73
N LYS A 56 -9.69 -11.32 -2.10
CA LYS A 56 -11.14 -11.41 -2.01
C LYS A 56 -11.72 -11.44 -3.41
N GLU A 57 -12.83 -12.16 -3.57
CA GLU A 57 -13.56 -12.20 -4.84
C GLU A 57 -14.88 -11.46 -4.71
N VAL A 58 -15.31 -10.84 -5.80
CA VAL A 58 -16.61 -10.20 -5.93
C VAL A 58 -17.20 -10.48 -7.31
N SER A 59 -18.52 -10.65 -7.35
CA SER A 59 -19.24 -10.75 -8.61
C SER A 59 -19.37 -9.37 -9.27
N MET A 60 -18.99 -9.31 -10.54
CA MET A 60 -19.09 -8.13 -11.39
C MET A 60 -20.23 -8.32 -12.39
N VAL A 61 -20.88 -7.22 -12.75
CA VAL A 61 -21.89 -7.16 -13.80
C VAL A 61 -21.57 -6.01 -14.76
N CYS A 62 -21.60 -6.32 -16.05
CA CYS A 62 -21.38 -5.36 -17.12
C CYS A 62 -22.70 -4.85 -17.70
N THR A 63 -22.67 -3.71 -18.38
CA THR A 63 -23.81 -3.16 -19.12
C THR A 63 -24.39 -4.14 -20.14
N ASP A 64 -23.56 -4.99 -20.75
CA ASP A 64 -23.97 -6.04 -21.70
C ASP A 64 -24.65 -7.25 -21.02
N GLY A 65 -24.80 -7.26 -19.69
CA GLY A 65 -25.37 -8.37 -18.92
C GLY A 65 -24.40 -9.51 -18.59
N ARG A 66 -23.15 -9.46 -19.08
CA ARG A 66 -22.08 -10.40 -18.71
C ARG A 66 -21.82 -10.33 -17.21
N LYS A 67 -21.60 -11.49 -16.58
CA LYS A 67 -21.24 -11.63 -15.17
C LYS A 67 -19.96 -12.45 -15.04
N PHE A 68 -19.07 -12.01 -14.18
CA PHE A 68 -17.81 -12.72 -13.89
C PHE A 68 -17.33 -12.40 -12.48
N ASN A 69 -16.46 -13.24 -11.92
CA ASN A 69 -15.82 -12.96 -10.63
C ASN A 69 -14.52 -12.19 -10.84
N HIS A 70 -14.34 -11.12 -10.08
CA HIS A 70 -13.12 -10.34 -10.03
C HIS A 70 -12.45 -10.51 -8.67
N SER A 71 -11.15 -10.81 -8.69
CA SER A 71 -10.36 -10.89 -7.46
C SER A 71 -9.63 -9.58 -7.22
N TYR A 72 -9.70 -9.07 -5.98
CA TYR A 72 -8.98 -7.88 -5.54
C TYR A 72 -8.17 -8.19 -4.27
N ILE A 73 -7.17 -7.36 -4.01
CA ILE A 73 -6.29 -7.49 -2.85
C ILE A 73 -6.91 -6.75 -1.67
N TYR A 74 -6.98 -7.43 -0.53
CA TYR A 74 -7.44 -6.88 0.73
C TYR A 74 -6.27 -6.88 1.74
N ILE A 75 -5.97 -5.73 2.30
CA ILE A 75 -4.95 -5.57 3.34
C ILE A 75 -5.52 -6.04 4.69
N GLU A 76 -4.88 -7.04 5.28
CA GLU A 76 -5.19 -7.57 6.62
C GLU A 76 -4.41 -6.80 7.70
N GLU A 77 -3.14 -6.49 7.43
CA GLU A 77 -2.25 -5.82 8.39
C GLU A 77 -1.34 -4.82 7.67
N CYS A 78 -1.10 -3.67 8.30
CA CYS A 78 -0.07 -2.70 7.88
C CYS A 78 1.06 -2.69 8.90
N SER A 79 2.29 -2.46 8.45
CA SER A 79 3.43 -2.23 9.34
C SER A 79 4.41 -1.21 8.75
N CYS A 80 5.29 -0.69 9.59
CA CYS A 80 6.40 0.12 9.11
C CYS A 80 7.50 -0.79 8.58
N LEU A 81 7.60 -0.89 7.26
CA LEU A 81 8.65 -1.65 6.60
C LEU A 81 9.85 -0.74 6.37
N GLN A 82 11.04 -1.24 6.72
CA GLN A 82 12.27 -0.50 6.50
C GLN A 82 12.55 -0.40 5.01
N THR A 83 12.76 0.82 4.54
CA THR A 83 13.04 1.12 3.14
C THR A 83 14.52 1.47 3.03
N GLU A 84 15.23 0.83 2.10
CA GLU A 84 16.63 1.17 1.87
C GLU A 84 16.74 2.58 1.30
N CYS A 85 17.43 3.44 2.04
CA CYS A 85 17.75 4.80 1.65
C CYS A 85 19.11 4.76 0.92
N ALA A 86 19.14 5.09 -0.37
CA ALA A 86 20.33 4.96 -1.19
C ALA A 86 21.50 5.82 -0.64
N PRO A 87 22.71 5.25 -0.48
CA PRO A 87 23.87 5.96 0.05
C PRO A 87 24.49 6.83 -1.05
N THR A 88 23.89 7.98 -1.34
CA THR A 88 24.52 9.00 -2.19
C THR A 88 24.49 10.35 -1.49
N THR A 89 25.42 11.23 -1.86
CA THR A 89 25.70 12.53 -1.23
C THR A 89 24.52 13.52 -1.21
N ASN A 90 23.37 13.16 -1.78
CA ASN A 90 22.06 13.83 -1.70
C ASN A 90 20.94 12.82 -1.38
N ALA A 91 21.17 11.91 -0.43
CA ALA A 91 20.24 10.85 -0.06
C ALA A 91 18.91 11.43 0.44
N THR A 92 17.91 11.40 -0.44
CA THR A 92 16.52 11.67 -0.08
C THR A 92 15.86 10.32 0.11
N CYS A 93 15.25 10.10 1.27
CA CYS A 93 14.36 8.95 1.43
C CYS A 93 13.32 8.98 0.30
N PRO A 94 13.05 7.86 -0.40
CA PRO A 94 11.94 7.83 -1.34
C PRO A 94 10.67 8.26 -0.61
N ARG A 95 9.84 9.05 -1.28
CA ARG A 95 8.57 9.49 -0.69
C ARG A 95 7.66 8.27 -0.56
N CYS A 96 7.37 7.90 0.69
CA CYS A 96 6.07 7.38 1.06
C CYS A 96 5.06 8.56 1.06
#